data_AF-A0A4Y2J8Z4-F1
#
_entry.id   AF-A0A4Y2J8Z4-F1
#
_cell.length_a   1.000
_cell.length_b   1.000
_cell.length_c   1.000
_cell.angle_alpha   90.00
_cell.angle_beta   90.00
_cell.angle_gamma   90.00
#
_symmetry.space_group_name_H-M   'P 1'
#
loop_
_entity.id
_entity.type
_entity.pdbx_description
1 polymer ?
#
loop_
_entity_poly.entity_id
_entity_poly.type
_entity_poly.pdbx_seq_one_letter_code
_entity_poly.pdbx_strand_id
1 'polypeptide(L)'
;MTSAVLDFEGFQISPGRFIVKELAVCAVNEDTFCGRWLFKPPHSFKTLDRKRQNTYTWITKFLHHIAWDDGGTMRVDSHIRNVFLYLRERT
;
A
#
# COMPACT_ATOMS: atom_id res chain seq x y z
N MET A 1 22.61 8.74 9.68
CA MET A 1 21.63 8.85 8.56
C MET A 1 20.62 7.74 8.77
N THR A 2 19.37 8.09 9.03
CA THR A 2 18.30 7.12 9.33
C THR A 2 17.69 6.68 8.02
N SER A 3 17.71 5.37 7.76
CA SER A 3 17.21 4.76 6.53
C SER A 3 15.97 3.94 6.84
N ALA A 4 15.08 3.81 5.87
CA ALA A 4 13.92 2.93 5.95
C ALA A 4 13.75 2.16 4.65
N VAL A 5 13.27 0.93 4.76
CA VAL A 5 12.80 0.13 3.64
C VAL A 5 11.30 0.34 3.53
N LEU A 6 10.84 0.61 2.31
CA LEU A 6 9.43 0.70 1.97
C LEU A 6 9.10 -0.40 0.97
N ASP A 7 7.96 -1.05 1.18
CA ASP A 7 7.39 -2.00 0.26
C ASP A 7 5.89 -1.73 0.09
N PHE A 8 5.35 -2.02 -1.08
CA PHE A 8 3.93 -1.84 -1.34
C PHE A 8 3.37 -2.95 -2.21
N GLU A 9 2.16 -3.37 -1.87
CA GLU A 9 1.36 -4.28 -2.67
C GLU A 9 0.18 -3.53 -3.28
N GLY A 10 -0.26 -3.96 -4.46
CA GLY A 10 -1.36 -3.28 -5.13
C GLY A 10 -1.73 -3.82 -6.50
N PHE A 11 -2.73 -3.17 -7.09
CA PHE A 11 -3.24 -3.52 -8.41
C PHE A 11 -2.74 -2.54 -9.47
N GLN A 12 -2.07 -3.04 -10.50
CA GLN A 12 -1.61 -2.19 -11.60
C GLN A 12 -2.79 -1.71 -12.47
N ILE A 13 -2.89 -0.40 -12.69
CA ILE A 13 -3.87 0.21 -13.61
C ILE A 13 -3.27 0.35 -15.01
N SER A 14 -2.02 0.77 -15.06
CA SER A 14 -1.19 0.92 -16.26
C SER A 14 0.29 0.80 -15.87
N PRO A 15 1.23 0.68 -16.82
CA PRO A 15 2.65 0.70 -16.50
C PRO A 15 3.00 1.87 -15.57
N GLY A 16 3.66 1.58 -14.45
CA GLY A 16 4.06 2.56 -13.43
C GLY A 16 2.94 3.17 -12.57
N ARG A 17 1.65 2.82 -12.76
CA ARG A 17 0.54 3.34 -11.95
C ARG A 17 -0.23 2.22 -11.27
N PHE A 18 -0.35 2.33 -9.94
CA PHE A 18 -0.92 1.29 -9.09
C PHE A 18 -2.00 1.86 -8.17
N ILE A 19 -3.00 1.03 -7.86
CA ILE A 19 -3.84 1.18 -6.69
C ILE A 19 -3.12 0.47 -5.55
N VAL A 20 -2.52 1.27 -4.66
CA VAL A 20 -1.84 0.74 -3.47
C VAL A 20 -2.90 0.11 -2.55
N LYS A 21 -2.64 -1.13 -2.13
CA LYS A 21 -3.47 -1.91 -1.22
C LYS A 21 -2.81 -2.11 0.13
N GLU A 22 -1.48 -2.19 0.15
CA GLU A 22 -0.68 -2.23 1.37
C GLU A 22 0.53 -1.32 1.22
N LEU A 23 0.91 -0.66 2.31
CA LEU A 23 2.21 -0.02 2.48
C LEU A 23 2.84 -0.59 3.75
N ALA A 24 4.03 -1.16 3.61
CA ALA A 24 4.86 -1.58 4.71
C ALA A 24 6.12 -0.70 4.76
N VAL A 25 6.50 -0.30 5.97
CA VAL A 25 7.70 0.48 6.22
C VAL A 25 8.42 -0.13 7.41
N CYS A 26 9.74 -0.27 7.33
CA CYS A 26 10.58 -0.60 8.48
C CYS A 26 11.85 0.26 8.47
N ALA A 27 12.18 0.85 9.62
CA ALA A 27 13.46 1.53 9.82
C ALA A 27 14.61 0.50 9.87
N VAL A 28 15.77 0.88 9.34
CA VAL A 28 16.96 0.01 9.21
C VAL A 28 17.89 0.13 10.42
N ASN A 29 17.81 1.23 11.17
CA ASN A 29 18.69 1.53 12.31
C ASN A 29 17.94 1.37 13.64
N GLU A 30 18.59 1.68 14.77
CA GLU A 30 18.25 1.39 16.19
C GLU A 30 16.78 1.51 16.64
N ASP A 31 15.93 2.22 15.90
CA ASP A 31 14.48 2.22 16.12
C ASP A 31 13.80 1.03 15.41
N THR A 32 13.09 0.20 16.18
CA THR A 32 12.25 -0.90 15.68
C THR A 32 10.95 -0.42 15.03
N PHE A 33 10.89 0.82 14.55
CA PHE A 33 9.68 1.34 13.92
C PHE A 33 9.39 0.56 12.64
N CYS A 34 8.33 -0.22 12.70
CA CYS A 34 7.69 -0.82 11.55
C CYS A 34 6.22 -0.42 11.53
N GLY A 35 5.73 -0.07 10.35
CA GLY A 35 4.33 0.29 10.13
C GLY A 35 3.78 -0.49 8.94
N ARG A 36 2.52 -0.90 9.05
CA ARG A 36 1.78 -1.57 7.98
C ARG A 36 0.40 -0.97 7.89
N TRP A 37 0.03 -0.52 6.70
CA TRP A 37 -1.27 0.10 6.44
C TRP A 37 -1.93 -0.52 5.23
N LEU A 38 -3.21 -0.89 5.39
CA LEU A 38 -4.06 -1.37 4.30
C LEU A 38 -4.99 -0.26 3.84
N PHE A 39 -5.15 -0.15 2.52
CA PHE A 39 -5.93 0.91 1.89
C PHE A 39 -7.10 0.35 1.12
N LYS A 40 -8.29 0.89 1.40
CA LYS A 40 -9.49 0.61 0.62
C LYS A 40 -9.53 1.54 -0.60
N PRO A 41 -9.66 1.03 -1.83
CA PRO A 41 -9.83 1.85 -3.02
C PRO A 41 -11.10 2.72 -2.94
N PRO A 42 -11.10 3.92 -3.56
CA PRO A 42 -12.23 4.86 -3.46
C PRO A 42 -13.46 4.44 -4.28
N HIS A 43 -13.39 3.34 -5.04
CA HIS A 43 -14.46 2.85 -5.90
C HIS A 43 -14.70 1.36 -5.66
N SER A 44 -15.94 0.92 -5.90
CA SER A 44 -16.33 -0.47 -5.73
C SER A 44 -15.68 -1.37 -6.78
N PHE A 45 -15.33 -2.60 -6.41
CA PHE A 45 -14.83 -3.61 -7.34
C PHE A 45 -15.75 -3.83 -8.55
N LYS A 46 -17.07 -3.68 -8.33
CA LYS A 46 -18.09 -3.86 -9.36
C LYS A 46 -18.02 -2.82 -10.49
N THR A 47 -17.36 -1.67 -10.27
CA THR A 47 -17.22 -0.62 -11.28
C THR A 47 -16.05 -0.86 -12.23
N LEU A 48 -15.20 -1.84 -11.94
CA LEU A 48 -14.10 -2.22 -12.82
C LEU A 48 -14.62 -2.96 -14.05
N ASP A 49 -13.92 -2.86 -15.19
CA ASP A 49 -14.21 -3.72 -16.34
C ASP A 49 -13.93 -5.20 -16.02
N ARG A 50 -14.56 -6.10 -16.78
CA ARG A 50 -14.47 -7.55 -16.54
C ARG A 50 -13.04 -8.07 -16.59
N LYS A 51 -12.19 -7.51 -17.45
CA LYS A 51 -10.79 -7.93 -17.59
C LYS A 51 -10.02 -7.61 -16.30
N ARG A 52 -10.16 -6.39 -15.78
CA ARG A 52 -9.57 -5.99 -14.49
C ARG A 52 -10.11 -6.80 -13.34
N GLN A 53 -11.42 -7.06 -13.27
CA GLN A 53 -11.99 -7.91 -12.23
C GLN A 53 -11.34 -9.31 -12.22
N ASN A 54 -11.18 -9.94 -13.38
CA ASN A 54 -10.54 -11.25 -13.47
C ASN A 54 -9.07 -11.20 -13.03
N THR A 55 -8.31 -10.22 -13.53
CA THR A 55 -6.90 -10.04 -13.17
C THR A 55 -6.74 -9.80 -11.66
N TYR A 56 -7.50 -8.88 -11.09
CA TYR A 56 -7.39 -8.52 -9.68
C TYR A 56 -7.89 -9.65 -8.77
N THR A 57 -8.91 -10.41 -9.18
CA THR A 57 -9.31 -11.65 -8.47
C THR A 57 -8.17 -12.66 -8.44
N TRP A 58 -7.45 -12.85 -9.55
CA TRP A 58 -6.29 -13.74 -9.59
C TRP A 58 -5.17 -13.25 -8.68
N ILE A 59 -4.82 -11.97 -8.75
CA ILE A 59 -3.78 -11.35 -7.90
C ILE A 59 -4.15 -11.48 -6.41
N THR A 60 -5.39 -11.17 -6.04
CA THR A 60 -5.87 -11.36 -4.66
C THR A 60 -5.76 -12.84 -4.25
N LYS A 61 -6.09 -13.78 -5.13
CA LYS A 61 -6.10 -15.20 -4.76
C LYS A 61 -4.70 -15.81 -4.67
N PHE A 62 -3.73 -15.34 -5.47
CA PHE A 62 -2.47 -16.05 -5.68
C PHE A 62 -1.20 -15.22 -5.43
N LEU A 63 -1.32 -13.90 -5.23
CA LEU A 63 -0.15 -13.04 -4.97
C LEU A 63 -0.18 -12.48 -3.55
N HIS A 64 -0.96 -11.44 -3.30
CA HIS A 64 -0.86 -10.67 -2.05
C HIS A 64 -1.98 -10.96 -1.04
N HIS A 65 -3.02 -11.74 -1.38
CA HIS A 65 -4.08 -12.14 -0.44
C HIS A 65 -4.89 -11.01 0.23
N ILE A 66 -4.90 -9.82 -0.38
CA ILE A 66 -5.65 -8.66 0.12
C ILE A 66 -6.90 -8.49 -0.75
N ALA A 67 -8.08 -8.49 -0.13
CA ALA A 67 -9.32 -8.29 -0.87
C ALA A 67 -9.46 -6.83 -1.30
N TRP A 68 -10.25 -6.60 -2.36
CA TRP A 68 -10.47 -5.25 -2.89
C TRP A 68 -10.96 -4.28 -1.80
N ASP A 69 -11.93 -4.72 -0.99
CA ASP A 69 -12.58 -3.87 0.01
C ASP A 69 -11.87 -3.80 1.37
N ASP A 70 -10.73 -4.48 1.54
CA ASP A 70 -9.94 -4.44 2.77
C ASP A 70 -9.23 -3.10 2.98
N GLY A 71 -9.02 -2.72 4.23
CA GLY A 71 -8.26 -1.54 4.63
C GLY A 71 -9.11 -0.30 4.95
N GLY A 72 -8.42 0.77 5.33
CA GLY A 72 -9.03 2.05 5.69
C GLY A 72 -9.22 2.97 4.47
N THR A 73 -10.11 3.95 4.60
CA THR A 73 -10.34 4.99 3.58
C THR A 73 -9.35 6.15 3.66
N MET A 74 -8.38 6.08 4.58
CA MET A 74 -7.32 7.08 4.70
C MET A 74 -6.42 7.07 3.47
N ARG A 75 -5.89 8.24 3.12
CA ARG A 75 -5.02 8.39 1.96
C ARG A 75 -3.61 7.89 2.25
N VAL A 76 -2.96 7.34 1.22
CA VAL A 76 -1.57 6.88 1.28
C VAL A 76 -0.61 8.03 1.57
N ASP A 77 -0.87 9.21 0.97
CA ASP A 77 0.00 10.39 1.13
C ASP A 77 0.13 10.84 2.58
N SER A 78 -0.94 10.75 3.37
CA SER A 78 -0.90 11.07 4.82
C SER A 78 0.06 10.15 5.57
N HIS A 79 0.09 8.86 5.25
CA HIS A 79 0.93 7.88 5.94
C HIS A 79 2.39 8.02 5.54
N ILE A 80 2.67 8.20 4.25
CA ILE A 80 4.02 8.46 3.76
C ILE A 80 4.58 9.73 4.40
N ARG A 81 3.77 10.81 4.50
CA ARG A 81 4.19 12.04 5.17
C ARG A 81 4.55 11.80 6.63
N ASN A 82 3.73 11.03 7.37
CA ASN A 82 4.02 10.73 8.77
C ASN A 82 5.31 9.93 8.94
N VAL A 83 5.57 8.96 8.05
CA VAL A 83 6.83 8.21 8.02
C VAL A 83 8.02 9.14 7.77
N PHE A 84 7.92 10.04 6.78
CA PHE A 84 8.99 11.01 6.52
C PHE A 84 9.24 11.95 7.70
N LEU A 85 8.19 12.44 8.35
CA LEU A 85 8.33 13.28 9.55
C LEU A 85 9.01 12.52 10.69
N TYR A 86 8.57 11.29 10.96
CA TYR A 86 9.18 10.43 11.98
C TYR A 86 10.68 10.20 11.72
N LEU A 87 11.05 9.87 10.49
CA LEU A 87 12.46 9.66 10.13
C LEU A 87 13.29 10.95 10.20
N ARG A 88 12.70 12.10 9.86
CA ARG A 88 13.38 13.41 9.90
C ARG A 88 13.64 13.89 11.32
N GLU A 89 12.73 13.66 12.25
CA GLU A 89 12.91 14.04 13.67
C GLU A 89 14.01 13.22 14.38
N ARG A 90 14.45 12.12 13.76
CA ARG A 90 15.44 11.17 14.29
C ARG A 90 16.81 11.25 13.60
N THR A 91 17.02 12.24 12.71
CA THR A 91 18.30 12.53 12.03
C THR A 91 18.91 13.82 12.51
#